data_AF-I6ZJF9-F1
#
_entry.id   AF-I6ZJF9-F1
#
_cell.length_a   1.000
_cell.length_b   1.000
_cell.length_c   1.000
_cell.angle_alpha   90.00
_cell.angle_beta   90.00
_cell.angle_gamma   90.00
#
_symmetry.space_group_name_H-M   'P 1'
#
loop_
_entity.id
_entity.type
_entity.pdbx_description
1 polymer ?
#
loop_
_entity_poly.entity_id
_entity_poly.type
_entity_poly.pdbx_seq_one_letter_code
_entity_poly.pdbx_strand_id
1 'polypeptide(L)'
;MIDISRTNNDFYYRYKMPRAVVKLEGKAGNTRTVIVNLEEIGSSLKRPPLYILKFMSYELATRIDVVKGRYAVNGRYDSSRVQDLIYDFIDRFVMCPFCNNPETFYVNNDGLSMECLACGKRSGVKASKLSGMILKDVEKNSSGHDDTYFNPVGPEDDEYKDNMRRLMESDDDRSEDIVNLLKDHGLSDEKIAKEVLMFDGGIKKCKRINDFISPKAFLSSVEEVAENGKEKNIQEYLRMLEEEKMFKRSELFKYFTRPQGNKKRSPEFKKEISDYFSSQ
;
A
#
# COMPACT_ATOMS: atom_id res chain seq x y z
N MET A 1 7.59 -28.03 -2.21
CA MET A 1 6.29 -27.42 -1.83
C MET A 1 5.47 -28.43 -1.04
N ILE A 2 4.56 -27.96 -0.21
CA ILE A 2 3.63 -28.73 0.63
C ILE A 2 2.20 -28.26 0.34
N ASP A 3 1.21 -29.11 0.63
CA ASP A 3 -0.18 -28.76 0.43
C ASP A 3 -0.63 -27.67 1.41
N ILE A 4 -1.52 -26.78 0.94
CA ILE A 4 -2.08 -25.71 1.79
C ILE A 4 -3.02 -26.28 2.86
N SER A 5 -3.74 -27.37 2.56
CA SER A 5 -4.58 -28.07 3.53
C SER A 5 -3.78 -29.15 4.28
N ARG A 6 -3.84 -29.13 5.62
CA ARG A 6 -3.17 -30.14 6.47
C ARG A 6 -3.66 -31.57 6.24
N THR A 7 -4.95 -31.71 5.92
CA THR A 7 -5.67 -33.00 5.90
C THR A 7 -5.83 -33.58 4.50
N ASN A 8 -5.35 -32.86 3.48
CA ASN A 8 -5.44 -33.34 2.12
C ASN A 8 -4.45 -34.49 1.88
N ASN A 9 -4.95 -35.59 1.31
CA ASN A 9 -4.17 -36.78 0.99
C ASN A 9 -4.11 -37.04 -0.53
N ASP A 10 -4.55 -36.06 -1.34
CA ASP A 10 -4.50 -36.13 -2.80
C ASP A 10 -3.11 -35.74 -3.31
N PHE A 11 -2.43 -36.68 -3.96
CA PHE A 11 -1.12 -36.50 -4.57
C PHE A 11 -1.10 -35.36 -5.61
N TYR A 12 -2.22 -35.11 -6.29
CA TYR A 12 -2.37 -34.12 -7.34
C TYR A 12 -3.01 -32.81 -6.86
N TYR A 13 -3.02 -32.56 -5.55
CA TYR A 13 -3.60 -31.34 -5.01
C TYR A 13 -2.97 -30.10 -5.62
N ARG A 14 -3.84 -29.24 -6.16
CA ARG A 14 -3.44 -28.07 -6.96
C ARG A 14 -2.77 -26.99 -6.13
N TYR A 15 -3.23 -26.76 -4.90
CA TYR A 15 -2.86 -25.60 -4.09
C TYR A 15 -1.71 -25.94 -3.14
N LYS A 16 -0.51 -25.43 -3.45
CA LYS A 16 0.71 -25.72 -2.69
C LYS A 16 1.40 -24.43 -2.26
N MET A 17 2.17 -24.51 -1.17
CA MET A 17 3.03 -23.44 -0.67
C MET A 17 4.45 -23.97 -0.39
N PRO A 18 5.48 -23.13 -0.38
CA PRO A 18 6.79 -23.54 0.13
C PRO A 18 6.73 -23.80 1.65
N ARG A 19 7.61 -24.68 2.15
CA ARG A 19 7.75 -24.88 3.61
C ARG A 19 8.37 -23.64 4.25
N ALA A 20 7.96 -23.31 5.46
CA ALA A 20 8.54 -22.18 6.20
C ALA A 20 10.04 -22.39 6.45
N VAL A 21 10.85 -21.44 5.97
CA VAL A 21 12.29 -21.39 6.22
C VAL A 21 12.55 -20.36 7.31
N VAL A 22 13.08 -20.85 8.42
CA VAL A 22 13.26 -20.05 9.64
C VAL A 22 14.74 -19.94 9.98
N LYS A 23 15.17 -18.73 10.35
CA LYS A 23 16.52 -18.44 10.83
C LYS A 23 16.42 -17.77 12.20
N LEU A 24 17.15 -18.31 13.18
CA LEU A 24 17.27 -17.69 14.49
C LEU A 24 18.37 -16.63 14.45
N GLU A 25 18.08 -15.47 15.03
CA GLU A 25 19.02 -14.36 15.15
C GLU A 25 18.97 -13.73 16.54
N GLY A 26 20.03 -13.01 16.90
CA GLY A 26 20.14 -12.35 18.19
C GLY A 26 20.95 -13.15 19.22
N LYS A 27 21.34 -12.46 20.30
CA LYS A 27 22.09 -13.01 21.43
C LYS A 27 21.14 -13.55 22.50
N ALA A 28 21.67 -14.31 23.46
CA ALA A 28 20.91 -14.81 24.60
C ALA A 28 20.11 -13.66 25.28
N GLY A 29 18.79 -13.81 25.37
CA GLY A 29 17.86 -12.83 25.93
C GLY A 29 17.12 -11.94 24.93
N ASN A 30 17.63 -11.78 23.69
CA ASN A 30 16.97 -11.01 22.62
C ASN A 30 17.02 -11.81 21.30
N THR A 31 16.58 -13.08 21.37
CA THR A 31 16.50 -13.95 20.20
C THR A 31 15.24 -13.61 19.40
N ARG A 32 15.40 -13.53 18.09
CA ARG A 32 14.34 -13.30 17.12
C ARG A 32 14.33 -14.44 16.12
N THR A 33 13.14 -14.82 15.71
CA THR A 33 12.89 -15.84 14.71
C THR A 33 12.53 -15.13 13.41
N VAL A 34 13.43 -15.18 12.43
CA VAL A 34 13.25 -14.58 11.11
C VAL A 34 12.66 -15.62 10.16
N ILE A 35 11.59 -15.25 9.46
CA ILE A 35 10.93 -16.11 8.47
C ILE A 35 11.37 -15.62 7.10
N VAL A 36 12.26 -16.37 6.46
CA VAL A 36 13.00 -15.91 5.28
C VAL A 36 12.11 -15.84 4.04
N ASN A 37 11.23 -16.82 3.86
CA ASN A 37 10.39 -16.96 2.66
C ASN A 37 8.92 -16.60 2.92
N LEU A 38 8.64 -15.67 3.84
CA LEU A 38 7.25 -15.31 4.17
C LEU A 38 6.53 -14.66 2.98
N GLU A 39 7.24 -13.93 2.11
CA GLU A 39 6.67 -13.34 0.89
C GLU A 39 6.18 -14.40 -0.09
N GLU A 40 6.98 -15.45 -0.31
CA GLU A 40 6.62 -16.57 -1.19
C GLU A 40 5.41 -17.34 -0.64
N ILE A 41 5.35 -17.53 0.68
CA ILE A 41 4.21 -18.15 1.35
C ILE A 41 2.97 -17.27 1.19
N GLY A 42 3.07 -15.97 1.50
CA GLY A 42 1.97 -15.03 1.34
C GLY A 42 1.43 -15.00 -0.11
N SER A 43 2.34 -14.98 -1.08
CA SER A 43 1.99 -15.04 -2.51
C SER A 43 1.23 -16.33 -2.87
N SER A 44 1.68 -17.47 -2.35
CA SER A 44 1.01 -18.77 -2.57
C SER A 44 -0.39 -18.81 -1.97
N LEU A 45 -0.59 -18.15 -0.83
CA LEU A 45 -1.88 -18.04 -0.14
C LEU A 45 -2.75 -16.89 -0.67
N LYS A 46 -2.24 -16.10 -1.63
CA LYS A 46 -2.88 -14.87 -2.08
C LYS A 46 -3.26 -13.97 -0.89
N ARG A 47 -2.32 -13.84 0.05
CA ARG A 47 -2.46 -13.02 1.25
C ARG A 47 -1.21 -12.19 1.52
N PRO A 48 -1.41 -10.97 2.04
CA PRO A 48 -0.38 -10.20 2.68
C PRO A 48 0.54 -10.97 3.65
N PRO A 49 1.88 -10.95 3.46
CA PRO A 49 2.82 -11.54 4.42
C PRO A 49 2.66 -10.93 5.83
N LEU A 50 2.33 -9.64 5.89
CA LEU A 50 2.10 -8.93 7.14
C LEU A 50 0.93 -9.49 7.95
N TYR A 51 -0.14 -9.98 7.30
CA TYR A 51 -1.26 -10.58 8.03
C TYR A 51 -0.85 -11.88 8.69
N ILE A 52 -0.04 -12.69 8.01
CA ILE A 52 0.51 -13.94 8.57
C ILE A 52 1.42 -13.60 9.76
N LEU A 53 2.29 -12.60 9.63
CA LEU A 53 3.18 -12.20 10.70
C LEU A 53 2.43 -11.63 11.92
N LYS A 54 1.43 -10.78 11.69
CA LYS A 54 0.58 -10.23 12.77
C LYS A 54 -0.30 -11.30 13.41
N PHE A 55 -0.76 -12.30 12.65
CA PHE A 55 -1.41 -13.48 13.23
C PHE A 55 -0.50 -14.18 14.24
N MET A 56 0.74 -14.50 13.83
CA MET A 56 1.73 -15.12 14.71
C MET A 56 2.02 -14.26 15.95
N SER A 57 2.13 -12.94 15.78
CA SER A 57 2.28 -11.97 16.87
C SER A 57 1.21 -12.14 17.94
N TYR A 58 -0.05 -12.25 17.53
CA TYR A 58 -1.18 -12.39 18.44
C TYR A 58 -1.26 -13.77 19.08
N GLU A 59 -1.02 -14.85 18.33
CA GLU A 59 -1.05 -16.21 18.87
C GLU A 59 0.11 -16.50 19.84
N LEU A 60 1.27 -15.88 19.61
CA LEU A 60 2.45 -16.01 20.47
C LEU A 60 2.55 -14.92 21.54
N ALA A 61 1.62 -13.97 21.56
CA ALA A 61 1.61 -12.80 22.45
C ALA A 61 2.96 -12.06 22.50
N THR A 62 3.60 -11.90 21.34
CA THR A 62 4.96 -11.37 21.22
C THR A 62 5.00 -10.18 20.27
N ARG A 63 6.13 -9.47 20.23
CA ARG A 63 6.34 -8.37 19.29
C ARG A 63 6.91 -8.89 17.98
N ILE A 64 6.62 -8.17 16.90
CA ILE A 64 7.15 -8.43 15.57
C ILE A 64 8.04 -7.28 15.14
N ASP A 65 8.93 -7.57 14.20
CA ASP A 65 9.88 -6.63 13.62
C ASP A 65 9.86 -6.82 12.10
N VAL A 66 9.69 -5.74 11.37
CA VAL A 66 9.62 -5.75 9.90
C VAL A 66 10.50 -4.65 9.37
N VAL A 67 11.55 -5.05 8.64
CA VAL A 67 12.56 -4.14 8.12
C VAL A 67 12.88 -4.52 6.68
N LYS A 68 12.50 -3.70 5.71
CA LYS A 68 12.82 -3.84 4.27
C LYS A 68 12.53 -5.25 3.73
N GLY A 69 11.31 -5.75 3.92
CA GLY A 69 10.90 -7.11 3.48
C GLY A 69 11.43 -8.25 4.36
N ARG A 70 12.09 -7.94 5.47
CA ARG A 70 12.52 -8.93 6.46
C ARG A 70 11.45 -9.08 7.55
N TYR A 71 10.90 -10.28 7.69
CA TYR A 71 9.84 -10.56 8.66
C TYR A 71 10.38 -11.35 9.86
N ALA A 72 10.28 -10.78 11.07
CA ALA A 72 10.77 -11.40 12.29
C ALA A 72 9.76 -11.34 13.45
N VAL A 73 9.81 -12.37 14.29
CA VAL A 73 9.01 -12.51 15.50
C VAL A 73 9.95 -12.64 16.69
N ASN A 74 9.71 -11.90 17.78
CA ASN A 74 10.52 -12.03 18.98
C ASN A 74 10.27 -13.36 19.68
N GLY A 75 11.35 -14.03 20.06
CA GLY A 75 11.35 -15.37 20.62
C GLY A 75 12.13 -16.37 19.76
N ARG A 76 12.26 -17.59 20.29
CA ARG A 76 12.94 -18.71 19.62
C ARG A 76 11.91 -19.75 19.23
N TYR A 77 11.59 -19.82 17.95
CA TYR A 77 10.66 -20.81 17.40
C TYR A 77 11.35 -21.60 16.31
N ASP A 78 11.12 -22.92 16.31
CA ASP A 78 11.57 -23.78 15.23
C ASP A 78 10.65 -23.68 14.00
N SER A 79 11.10 -24.25 12.89
CA SER A 79 10.34 -24.25 11.63
C SER A 79 9.01 -25.00 11.74
N SER A 80 8.93 -26.07 12.54
CA SER A 80 7.68 -26.80 12.77
C SER A 80 6.62 -25.92 13.43
N ARG A 81 6.98 -25.21 14.50
CA ARG A 81 6.06 -24.34 15.24
C ARG A 81 5.58 -23.18 14.37
N VAL A 82 6.48 -22.59 13.59
CA VAL A 82 6.11 -21.54 12.62
C VAL A 82 5.19 -22.10 11.54
N GLN A 83 5.47 -23.28 11.02
CA GLN A 83 4.62 -23.93 10.01
C GLN A 83 3.22 -24.24 10.55
N ASP A 84 3.10 -24.70 11.79
CA ASP A 84 1.81 -24.91 12.45
C ASP A 84 1.00 -23.62 12.56
N LEU A 85 1.64 -22.51 12.94
CA LEU A 85 0.96 -21.22 13.00
C LEU A 85 0.49 -20.73 11.62
N ILE A 86 1.25 -21.01 10.55
CA ILE A 86 0.82 -20.69 9.19
C ILE A 86 -0.43 -21.49 8.81
N TYR A 87 -0.47 -22.77 9.15
CA TYR A 87 -1.67 -23.57 8.90
C TYR A 87 -2.86 -23.11 9.73
N ASP A 88 -2.66 -22.73 11.00
CA ASP A 88 -3.73 -22.15 11.83
C ASP A 88 -4.27 -20.85 11.23
N PHE A 89 -3.41 -20.04 10.62
CA PHE A 89 -3.82 -18.88 9.84
C PHE A 89 -4.63 -19.29 8.61
N ILE A 90 -4.17 -20.28 7.83
CA ILE A 90 -4.85 -20.77 6.64
C ILE A 90 -6.27 -21.23 6.97
N ASP A 91 -6.40 -22.06 8.01
CA ASP A 91 -7.69 -22.63 8.42
C ASP A 91 -8.71 -21.56 8.86
N ARG A 92 -8.23 -20.44 9.42
CA ARG A 92 -9.10 -19.36 9.94
C ARG A 92 -9.34 -18.21 8.96
N PHE A 93 -8.38 -17.93 8.07
CA PHE A 93 -8.32 -16.69 7.27
C PHE A 93 -8.12 -16.92 5.77
N VAL A 94 -7.94 -18.16 5.31
CA VAL A 94 -7.78 -18.46 3.87
C VAL A 94 -8.84 -19.44 3.38
N MET A 95 -9.08 -20.51 4.13
CA MET A 95 -9.95 -21.61 3.70
C MET A 95 -11.42 -21.22 3.77
N CYS A 96 -12.16 -21.49 2.69
CA CYS A 96 -13.61 -21.38 2.69
C CYS A 96 -14.24 -22.44 3.62
N PRO A 97 -15.09 -22.07 4.59
CA PRO A 97 -15.66 -23.01 5.55
C PRO A 97 -16.70 -23.97 4.93
N PHE A 98 -17.15 -23.70 3.70
CA PHE A 98 -18.18 -24.50 3.03
C PHE A 98 -17.62 -25.53 2.05
N CYS A 99 -16.54 -25.19 1.34
CA CYS A 99 -16.00 -26.03 0.26
C CYS A 99 -14.50 -26.32 0.40
N ASN A 100 -13.85 -25.82 1.46
CA ASN A 100 -12.41 -25.98 1.71
C ASN A 100 -11.52 -25.53 0.54
N ASN A 101 -11.99 -24.58 -0.26
CA ASN A 101 -11.18 -23.96 -1.31
C ASN A 101 -10.41 -22.76 -0.73
N PRO A 102 -9.10 -22.64 -0.95
CA PRO A 102 -8.28 -21.52 -0.46
C PRO A 102 -8.44 -20.22 -1.28
N GLU A 103 -9.13 -20.26 -2.44
CA GLU A 103 -9.37 -19.09 -3.28
C GLU A 103 -10.54 -18.27 -2.76
N THR A 104 -10.20 -17.42 -1.79
CA THR A 104 -11.13 -16.53 -1.12
C THR A 104 -10.57 -15.11 -1.04
N PHE A 105 -11.45 -14.13 -0.90
CA PHE A 105 -11.10 -12.72 -0.69
C PHE A 105 -11.95 -12.15 0.45
N TYR A 106 -11.48 -11.10 1.11
CA TYR A 106 -12.27 -10.48 2.17
C TYR A 106 -13.11 -9.34 1.63
N VAL A 107 -14.27 -9.16 2.27
CA VAL A 107 -15.24 -8.11 1.97
C VAL A 107 -15.73 -7.51 3.28
N ASN A 108 -16.11 -6.24 3.24
CA ASN A 108 -16.83 -5.61 4.34
C ASN A 108 -18.33 -5.85 4.14
N ASN A 109 -18.96 -6.57 5.05
CA ASN A 109 -20.40 -6.82 5.05
C ASN A 109 -20.88 -6.96 6.50
N ASP A 110 -21.18 -5.83 7.14
CA ASP A 110 -21.48 -5.72 8.58
C ASP A 110 -20.36 -6.29 9.46
N GLY A 111 -19.12 -6.11 9.02
CA GLY A 111 -17.92 -6.69 9.60
C GLY A 111 -17.09 -7.47 8.58
N LEU A 112 -15.97 -8.04 9.04
CA LEU A 112 -15.08 -8.79 8.17
C LEU A 112 -15.75 -10.10 7.73
N SER A 113 -16.00 -10.21 6.44
CA SER A 113 -16.49 -11.42 5.80
C SER A 113 -15.51 -11.91 4.75
N MET A 114 -15.59 -13.18 4.40
CA MET A 114 -14.83 -13.83 3.35
C MET A 114 -15.79 -14.35 2.29
N GLU A 115 -15.49 -14.09 1.02
CA GLU A 115 -16.23 -14.60 -0.13
C GLU A 115 -15.34 -15.59 -0.90
N CYS A 116 -15.92 -16.72 -1.32
CA CYS A 116 -15.20 -17.78 -2.02
C CYS A 116 -15.45 -17.72 -3.53
N LEU A 117 -14.37 -17.72 -4.31
CA LEU A 117 -14.44 -17.70 -5.78
C LEU A 117 -14.95 -19.03 -6.37
N ALA A 118 -14.82 -20.14 -5.64
CA ALA A 118 -15.22 -21.45 -6.12
C ALA A 118 -16.72 -21.72 -5.91
N CYS A 119 -17.29 -21.36 -4.76
CA CYS A 119 -18.68 -21.67 -4.43
C CYS A 119 -19.60 -20.45 -4.31
N GLY A 120 -19.06 -19.23 -4.39
CA GLY A 120 -19.80 -17.97 -4.31
C GLY A 120 -20.40 -17.65 -2.93
N LYS A 121 -20.21 -18.50 -1.93
CA LYS A 121 -20.76 -18.27 -0.59
C LYS A 121 -19.91 -17.26 0.18
N ARG A 122 -20.59 -16.44 0.97
CA ARG A 122 -20.00 -15.55 1.96
C ARG A 122 -20.06 -16.18 3.35
N SER A 123 -19.00 -16.01 4.12
CA SER A 123 -18.91 -16.43 5.52
C SER A 123 -18.28 -15.34 6.36
N GLY A 124 -18.87 -15.06 7.53
CA GLY A 124 -18.27 -14.16 8.50
C GLY A 124 -16.95 -14.73 9.04
N VAL A 125 -15.94 -13.86 9.18
CA VAL A 125 -14.67 -14.22 9.82
C VAL A 125 -14.79 -13.95 11.32
N LYS A 126 -14.34 -14.89 12.15
CA LYS A 126 -14.41 -14.75 13.61
C LYS A 126 -13.71 -13.45 14.06
N ALA A 127 -14.36 -12.70 14.95
CA ALA A 127 -13.80 -11.47 15.49
C ALA A 127 -12.48 -11.74 16.23
N SER A 128 -11.43 -11.03 15.82
CA SER A 128 -10.10 -11.08 16.42
C SER A 128 -9.39 -9.74 16.17
N LYS A 129 -8.27 -9.49 16.87
CA LYS A 129 -7.44 -8.30 16.62
C LYS A 129 -7.00 -8.20 15.16
N LEU A 130 -6.68 -9.34 14.55
CA LEU A 130 -6.33 -9.39 13.13
C LEU A 130 -7.53 -9.06 12.23
N SER A 131 -8.70 -9.59 12.55
CA SER A 131 -9.93 -9.33 11.78
C SER A 131 -10.26 -7.84 11.72
N GLY A 132 -10.07 -7.12 12.84
CA GLY A 132 -10.27 -5.67 12.88
C GLY A 132 -9.24 -4.89 12.06
N MET A 133 -7.98 -5.34 12.00
CA MET A 133 -6.99 -4.72 11.12
C MET A 133 -7.33 -4.96 9.65
N ILE A 134 -7.59 -6.21 9.28
CA ILE A 134 -7.93 -6.59 7.91
C ILE A 134 -9.17 -5.81 7.43
N LEU A 135 -10.18 -5.65 8.29
CA LEU A 135 -11.38 -4.88 7.96
C LEU A 135 -11.06 -3.42 7.60
N LYS A 136 -10.18 -2.77 8.38
CA LYS A 136 -9.74 -1.40 8.08
C LYS A 136 -9.01 -1.32 6.75
N ASP A 137 -8.20 -2.33 6.41
CA ASP A 137 -7.48 -2.38 5.15
C ASP A 137 -8.44 -2.60 3.97
N VAL A 138 -9.46 -3.44 4.15
CA VAL A 138 -10.56 -3.61 3.18
C VAL A 138 -11.30 -2.29 2.97
N GLU A 139 -11.69 -1.59 4.05
CA GLU A 139 -12.40 -0.31 3.98
C GLU A 139 -11.61 0.78 3.25
N LYS A 140 -10.30 0.85 3.47
CA LYS A 140 -9.41 1.81 2.79
C LYS A 140 -9.31 1.55 1.28
N ASN A 141 -9.38 0.29 0.86
CA ASN A 141 -9.24 -0.09 -0.55
C ASN A 141 -10.56 -0.02 -1.33
N SER A 142 -11.72 0.08 -0.66
CA SER A 142 -13.05 0.21 -1.29
C SER A 142 -13.27 1.50 -2.10
N SER A 143 -12.33 2.45 -2.08
CA SER A 143 -12.35 3.68 -2.89
C SER A 143 -11.85 3.49 -4.33
N GLY A 144 -11.46 2.27 -4.72
CA GLY A 144 -11.17 1.91 -6.11
C GLY A 144 -11.47 0.43 -6.34
N HIS A 145 -12.24 0.12 -7.37
CA HIS A 145 -12.42 -1.26 -7.83
C HIS A 145 -11.13 -1.69 -8.53
N ASP A 146 -10.12 -2.10 -7.74
CA ASP A 146 -8.83 -2.54 -8.24
C ASP A 146 -8.42 -3.84 -7.52
N ASP A 147 -7.85 -4.76 -8.28
CA ASP A 147 -7.43 -6.12 -7.87
C ASP A 147 -6.25 -6.11 -6.86
N THR A 148 -5.99 -4.97 -6.21
CA THR A 148 -4.85 -4.71 -5.32
C THR A 148 -5.00 -5.32 -3.93
N TYR A 149 -6.07 -6.07 -3.66
CA TYR A 149 -6.26 -6.84 -2.42
C TYR A 149 -5.05 -7.75 -2.08
N PHE A 150 -4.26 -8.15 -3.09
CA PHE A 150 -3.09 -9.01 -2.95
C PHE A 150 -1.79 -8.30 -2.57
N ASN A 151 -1.75 -6.96 -2.61
CA ASN A 151 -0.59 -6.17 -2.18
C ASN A 151 -0.94 -5.39 -0.91
N PRO A 152 -0.65 -5.93 0.28
CA PRO A 152 -0.76 -5.14 1.49
C PRO A 152 0.29 -4.04 1.49
N VAL A 153 -0.15 -2.90 1.97
CA VAL A 153 0.67 -1.80 2.45
C VAL A 153 1.42 -2.33 3.69
N GLY A 154 2.75 -2.35 3.66
CA GLY A 154 3.61 -2.94 4.71
C GLY A 154 3.51 -2.16 6.04
N PRO A 155 4.08 -2.66 7.15
CA PRO A 155 4.14 -1.88 8.39
C PRO A 155 5.09 -0.68 8.27
N GLU A 156 6.06 -0.74 7.34
CA GLU A 156 6.83 0.43 6.91
C GLU A 156 5.91 1.49 6.31
N ASP A 157 4.86 1.10 5.59
CA ASP A 157 3.89 2.03 5.03
C ASP A 157 2.90 2.58 6.09
N ASP A 158 2.62 1.87 7.19
CA ASP A 158 1.80 2.38 8.31
C ASP A 158 2.59 3.44 9.11
N GLU A 159 3.87 3.21 9.41
CA GLU A 159 4.76 4.20 10.06
C GLU A 159 5.05 5.38 9.12
N TYR A 160 5.33 5.10 7.85
CA TYR A 160 5.49 6.09 6.79
C TYR A 160 4.24 6.97 6.64
N LYS A 161 3.03 6.38 6.57
CA LYS A 161 1.78 7.14 6.48
C LYS A 161 1.47 7.92 7.75
N ASP A 162 1.81 7.39 8.93
CA ASP A 162 1.61 8.11 10.19
C ASP A 162 2.59 9.29 10.33
N ASN A 163 3.86 9.11 9.92
CA ASN A 163 4.85 10.18 9.86
C ASN A 163 4.48 11.24 8.81
N MET A 164 4.09 10.81 7.61
CA MET A 164 3.58 11.68 6.54
C MET A 164 2.35 12.47 7.03
N ARG A 165 1.40 11.81 7.70
CA ARG A 165 0.22 12.46 8.28
C ARG A 165 0.61 13.50 9.33
N ARG A 166 1.49 13.17 10.28
CA ARG A 166 1.94 14.11 11.33
C ARG A 166 2.67 15.33 10.75
N LEU A 167 3.53 15.12 9.75
CA LEU A 167 4.21 16.21 9.06
C LEU A 167 3.20 17.10 8.32
N MET A 168 2.17 16.50 7.73
CA MET A 168 1.11 17.22 7.02
C MET A 168 0.03 17.80 7.95
N GLU A 169 -0.06 17.41 9.22
CA GLU A 169 -1.00 18.01 10.21
C GLU A 169 -0.48 19.33 10.79
N SER A 170 0.80 19.63 10.61
CA SER A 170 1.41 20.91 10.99
C SER A 170 0.97 22.02 10.03
N ASP A 171 0.73 23.22 10.57
CA ASP A 171 0.44 24.43 9.79
C ASP A 171 1.70 25.05 9.14
N ASP A 172 2.90 24.57 9.53
CA ASP A 172 4.18 25.04 9.01
C ASP A 172 4.54 24.37 7.67
N ASP A 173 5.32 25.04 6.83
CA ASP A 173 5.85 24.44 5.59
C ASP A 173 6.89 23.36 5.92
N ARG A 174 6.52 22.09 5.72
CA ARG A 174 7.32 20.89 5.98
C ARG A 174 7.89 20.26 4.70
N SER A 175 8.00 21.03 3.61
CA SER A 175 8.43 20.52 2.29
C SER A 175 9.74 19.73 2.36
N GLU A 176 10.72 20.21 3.12
CA GLU A 176 12.03 19.56 3.27
C GLU A 176 11.91 18.21 3.98
N ASP A 177 11.23 18.18 5.12
CA ASP A 177 11.03 16.98 5.94
C ASP A 177 10.30 15.89 5.14
N ILE A 178 9.25 16.29 4.40
CA ILE A 178 8.44 15.38 3.57
C ILE A 178 9.27 14.82 2.41
N VAL A 179 10.00 15.67 1.69
CA VAL A 179 10.82 15.21 0.56
C VAL A 179 11.96 14.31 1.02
N ASN A 180 12.62 14.64 2.12
CA ASN A 180 13.69 13.81 2.69
C ASN A 180 13.17 12.43 3.11
N LEU A 181 12.03 12.40 3.82
CA LEU A 181 11.36 11.15 4.20
C LEU A 181 11.06 10.30 2.96
N LEU A 182 10.47 10.88 1.92
CA LEU A 182 10.13 10.13 0.70
C LEU A 182 11.36 9.64 -0.07
N LYS A 183 12.44 10.42 -0.10
CA LYS A 183 13.72 10.02 -0.73
C LYS A 183 14.40 8.89 0.04
N ASP A 184 14.34 8.90 1.37
CA ASP A 184 14.88 7.82 2.21
C ASP A 184 14.16 6.48 1.95
N HIS A 185 12.89 6.53 1.56
CA HIS A 185 12.11 5.39 1.07
C HIS A 185 12.39 5.01 -0.40
N GLY A 186 13.32 5.70 -1.07
CA GLY A 186 13.75 5.39 -2.45
C GLY A 186 12.79 5.86 -3.52
N LEU A 187 11.89 6.82 -3.23
CA LEU A 187 11.00 7.39 -4.23
C LEU A 187 11.74 8.35 -5.15
N SER A 188 11.38 8.32 -6.44
CA SER A 188 11.83 9.32 -7.41
C SER A 188 11.05 10.63 -7.25
N ASP A 189 11.60 11.75 -7.71
CA ASP A 189 10.96 13.07 -7.70
C ASP A 189 9.53 13.06 -8.28
N GLU A 190 9.27 12.25 -9.30
CA GLU A 190 7.94 12.08 -9.92
C GLU A 190 6.96 11.39 -8.97
N LYS A 191 7.41 10.36 -8.24
CA LYS A 191 6.57 9.68 -7.24
C LYS A 191 6.31 10.57 -6.04
N ILE A 192 7.32 11.33 -5.61
CA ILE A 192 7.22 12.32 -4.53
C ILE A 192 6.15 13.37 -4.87
N ALA A 193 6.21 13.94 -6.07
CA ALA A 193 5.24 14.91 -6.52
C ALA A 193 3.81 14.34 -6.53
N LYS A 194 3.62 13.09 -6.98
CA LYS A 194 2.31 12.43 -6.94
C LYS A 194 1.78 12.25 -5.52
N GLU A 195 2.61 11.79 -4.58
CA GLU A 195 2.20 11.61 -3.18
C GLU A 195 1.73 12.93 -2.55
N VAL A 196 2.43 14.04 -2.82
CA VAL A 196 2.02 15.36 -2.32
C VAL A 196 0.74 15.85 -2.99
N LEU A 197 0.56 15.61 -4.28
CA LEU A 197 -0.63 16.03 -5.02
C LEU A 197 -1.90 15.27 -4.61
N MET A 198 -1.78 13.99 -4.23
CA MET A 198 -2.89 13.15 -3.77
C MET A 198 -3.28 13.40 -2.30
N PHE A 199 -2.51 14.21 -1.57
CA PHE A 199 -2.83 14.54 -0.19
C PHE A 199 -3.72 15.78 -0.12
N ASP A 200 -4.75 15.76 0.73
CA ASP A 200 -5.66 16.89 0.86
C ASP A 200 -4.92 18.13 1.40
N GLY A 201 -4.96 19.21 0.60
CA GLY A 201 -4.21 20.43 0.87
C GLY A 201 -2.69 20.31 0.70
N GLY A 202 -2.16 19.24 0.09
CA GLY A 202 -0.71 19.03 -0.05
C GLY A 202 0.03 20.18 -0.74
N ILE A 203 -0.55 20.77 -1.78
CA ILE A 203 0.00 21.97 -2.47
C ILE A 203 0.09 23.17 -1.51
N LYS A 204 -0.89 23.36 -0.63
CA LYS A 204 -0.90 24.47 0.34
C LYS A 204 0.13 24.27 1.45
N LYS A 205 0.43 23.02 1.79
CA LYS A 205 1.34 22.65 2.88
C LYS A 205 2.79 22.51 2.43
N CYS A 206 3.03 22.20 1.15
CA CYS A 206 4.36 21.97 0.60
C CYS A 206 4.77 23.08 -0.39
N LYS A 207 4.80 24.33 0.05
CA LYS A 207 5.03 25.49 -0.84
C LYS A 207 6.44 25.49 -1.43
N ARG A 208 7.42 24.97 -0.69
CA ARG A 208 8.83 24.90 -1.07
C ARG A 208 9.24 23.57 -1.71
N ILE A 209 8.30 22.71 -2.12
CA ILE A 209 8.64 21.40 -2.69
C ILE A 209 9.60 21.51 -3.90
N ASN A 210 9.46 22.56 -4.70
CA ASN A 210 10.28 22.84 -5.88
C ASN A 210 11.76 23.13 -5.56
N ASP A 211 12.10 23.43 -4.30
CA ASP A 211 13.50 23.58 -3.87
C ASP A 211 14.19 22.22 -3.77
N PHE A 212 13.43 21.13 -3.61
CA PHE A 212 13.95 19.81 -3.26
C PHE A 212 13.72 18.73 -4.33
N ILE A 213 12.80 18.95 -5.27
CA ILE A 213 12.57 18.07 -6.43
C ILE A 213 12.63 18.87 -7.73
N SER A 214 12.83 18.18 -8.86
CA SER A 214 12.80 18.83 -10.17
C SER A 214 11.45 19.51 -10.45
N PRO A 215 11.42 20.83 -10.76
CA PRO A 215 10.18 21.52 -11.10
C PRO A 215 9.47 20.90 -12.31
N LYS A 216 10.23 20.33 -13.24
CA LYS A 216 9.69 19.60 -14.39
C LYS A 216 9.00 18.30 -13.98
N ALA A 217 9.56 17.56 -13.02
CA ALA A 217 8.96 16.33 -12.51
C ALA A 217 7.64 16.62 -11.78
N PHE A 218 7.59 17.70 -11.01
CA PHE A 218 6.37 18.14 -10.34
C PHE A 218 5.28 18.51 -11.35
N LEU A 219 5.57 19.36 -12.33
CA LEU A 219 4.59 19.75 -13.37
C LEU A 219 4.14 18.56 -14.23
N SER A 220 5.02 17.60 -14.53
CA SER A 220 4.63 16.36 -15.22
C SER A 220 3.69 15.50 -14.37
N SER A 221 3.82 15.55 -13.05
CA SER A 221 2.95 14.81 -12.14
C SER A 221 1.58 15.47 -12.03
N VAL A 222 1.52 16.81 -11.98
CA VAL A 222 0.27 17.58 -12.07
C VAL A 222 -0.48 17.25 -13.36
N GLU A 223 0.21 17.22 -14.50
CA GLU A 223 -0.37 16.84 -15.80
C GLU A 223 -0.98 15.44 -15.74
N GLU A 224 -0.26 14.46 -15.20
CA GLU A 224 -0.73 13.09 -15.11
C GLU A 224 -1.92 12.91 -14.15
N VAL A 225 -1.90 13.59 -13.00
CA VAL A 225 -3.02 13.51 -12.02
C VAL A 225 -4.28 14.16 -12.60
N ALA A 226 -4.14 15.31 -13.25
CA ALA A 226 -5.26 16.00 -13.87
C ALA A 226 -5.85 15.24 -15.08
N GLU A 227 -5.01 14.63 -15.95
CA GLU A 227 -5.52 13.83 -17.06
C GLU A 227 -6.21 12.53 -16.63
N ASN A 228 -5.83 11.98 -15.48
CA ASN A 228 -6.49 10.79 -14.93
C ASN A 228 -7.85 11.10 -14.26
N GLY A 229 -8.24 12.37 -14.13
CA GLY A 229 -9.59 12.81 -13.77
C GLY A 229 -10.07 12.42 -12.36
N LYS A 230 -9.16 12.07 -11.44
CA LYS A 230 -9.55 11.47 -10.15
C LYS A 230 -9.98 12.47 -9.07
N GLU A 231 -9.45 13.70 -9.06
CA GLU A 231 -9.68 14.64 -7.94
C GLU A 231 -10.04 16.07 -8.36
N LYS A 232 -9.25 16.69 -9.25
CA LYS A 232 -9.43 18.10 -9.66
C LYS A 232 -9.09 18.28 -11.13
N ASN A 233 -9.69 19.29 -11.77
CA ASN A 233 -9.36 19.65 -13.15
C ASN A 233 -8.04 20.44 -13.22
N ILE A 234 -7.45 20.56 -14.41
CA ILE A 234 -6.12 21.21 -14.52
C ILE A 234 -6.17 22.70 -14.15
N GLN A 235 -7.30 23.37 -14.39
CA GLN A 235 -7.47 24.78 -14.05
C GLN A 235 -7.37 25.04 -12.55
N GLU A 236 -7.94 24.15 -11.73
CA GLU A 236 -7.85 24.26 -10.28
C GLU A 236 -6.42 24.09 -9.79
N TYR A 237 -5.68 23.11 -10.33
CA TYR A 237 -4.26 22.95 -10.02
C TYR A 237 -3.45 24.19 -10.42
N LEU A 238 -3.62 24.71 -11.63
CA LEU A 238 -2.90 25.90 -12.09
C LEU A 238 -3.15 27.10 -11.18
N ARG A 239 -4.41 27.34 -10.79
CA ARG A 239 -4.77 28.41 -9.84
C ARG A 239 -4.09 28.23 -8.49
N MET A 240 -4.10 27.02 -7.93
CA MET A 240 -3.45 26.76 -6.64
C MET A 240 -1.93 26.99 -6.70
N LEU A 241 -1.29 26.59 -7.81
CA LEU A 241 0.15 26.80 -8.00
C LEU A 241 0.53 28.28 -8.12
N GLU A 242 -0.34 29.09 -8.73
CA GLU A 242 -0.18 30.55 -8.81
C GLU A 242 -0.45 31.22 -7.45
N GLU A 243 -1.53 30.86 -6.75
CA GLU A 243 -1.92 31.41 -5.45
C GLU A 243 -0.85 31.19 -4.38
N GLU A 244 -0.31 29.96 -4.30
CA GLU A 244 0.74 29.61 -3.35
C GLU A 244 2.15 30.03 -3.81
N LYS A 245 2.26 30.72 -4.97
CA LYS A 245 3.51 31.24 -5.54
C LYS A 245 4.58 30.17 -5.80
N MET A 246 4.16 28.92 -6.05
CA MET A 246 5.08 27.82 -6.35
C MET A 246 5.70 27.95 -7.74
N PHE A 247 4.95 28.51 -8.69
CA PHE A 247 5.39 28.77 -10.05
C PHE A 247 4.89 30.12 -10.53
N LYS A 248 5.63 30.75 -11.44
CA LYS A 248 5.13 31.94 -12.14
C LYS A 248 4.19 31.51 -13.25
N ARG A 249 3.14 32.31 -13.51
CA ARG A 249 2.20 32.11 -14.63
C ARG A 249 2.92 31.92 -15.98
N SER A 250 4.01 32.65 -16.23
CA SER A 250 4.82 32.51 -17.44
C SER A 250 5.54 31.15 -17.56
N GLU A 251 5.94 30.55 -16.44
CA GLU A 251 6.57 29.23 -16.39
C GLU A 251 5.54 28.13 -16.65
N LEU A 252 4.37 28.24 -16.01
CA LEU A 252 3.22 27.35 -16.23
C LEU A 252 2.78 27.40 -17.70
N PHE A 253 2.59 28.61 -18.25
CA PHE A 253 2.25 28.81 -19.65
C PHE A 253 3.27 28.11 -20.57
N LYS A 254 4.57 28.35 -20.36
CA LYS A 254 5.64 27.74 -21.17
C LYS A 254 5.63 26.22 -21.11
N TYR A 255 5.31 25.64 -19.95
CA TYR A 255 5.27 24.19 -19.77
C TYR A 255 4.04 23.53 -20.42
N PHE A 256 2.85 24.06 -20.14
CA PHE A 256 1.57 23.44 -20.51
C PHE A 256 1.11 23.75 -21.95
N THR A 257 1.62 24.82 -22.57
CA THR A 257 1.31 25.11 -23.99
C THR A 257 2.24 24.41 -24.98
N ARG A 258 3.45 24.02 -24.53
CA ARG A 258 4.41 23.29 -25.36
C ARG A 258 4.20 21.79 -25.25
N PRO A 259 4.42 21.02 -26.33
CA PRO A 259 4.40 19.57 -26.27
C PRO A 259 5.56 19.07 -25.40
N GLN A 260 5.26 18.22 -24.42
CA GLN A 260 6.23 17.60 -23.52
C GLN A 260 6.48 16.16 -23.97
N GLY A 261 7.51 15.94 -24.79
CA GLY A 261 7.88 14.60 -25.28
C GLY A 261 6.76 13.92 -26.10
N ASN A 262 6.61 12.59 -25.94
CA ASN A 262 5.67 11.76 -26.69
C ASN A 262 4.29 11.58 -26.01
N LYS A 263 4.02 12.25 -24.88
CA LYS A 263 2.75 12.11 -24.16
C LYS A 263 1.62 12.82 -24.93
N LYS A 264 0.57 12.07 -25.29
CA LYS A 264 -0.59 12.61 -26.01
C LYS A 264 -1.60 13.18 -25.02
N ARG A 265 -1.69 14.51 -24.97
CA ARG A 265 -2.70 15.20 -24.15
C ARG A 265 -4.12 15.02 -24.69
N SER A 266 -5.09 14.85 -23.81
CA SER A 266 -6.51 14.75 -24.19
C SER A 266 -7.02 16.06 -24.82
N PRO A 267 -8.03 16.01 -25.73
CA PRO A 267 -8.61 17.22 -26.29
C PRO A 267 -9.24 18.13 -25.24
N GLU A 268 -9.85 17.55 -24.20
CA GLU A 268 -10.45 18.25 -23.07
C GLU A 268 -9.39 19.00 -22.25
N PHE A 269 -8.29 18.32 -21.91
CA PHE A 269 -7.18 18.90 -21.17
C PHE A 269 -6.55 20.09 -21.92
N LYS A 270 -6.38 19.99 -23.23
CA LYS A 270 -5.89 21.09 -24.08
C LYS A 270 -6.84 22.29 -24.07
N LYS A 271 -8.15 22.03 -24.12
CA LYS A 271 -9.17 23.08 -24.06
C LYS A 271 -9.12 23.80 -22.72
N GLU A 272 -9.07 23.06 -21.61
CA GLU A 272 -9.00 23.65 -20.27
C GLU A 272 -7.76 24.53 -20.05
N ILE A 273 -6.59 24.10 -20.54
CA ILE A 273 -5.36 24.91 -20.52
C ILE A 273 -5.55 26.19 -21.34
N SER A 274 -6.07 26.06 -22.57
CA SER A 274 -6.30 27.22 -23.44
C SER A 274 -7.25 28.21 -22.78
N ASP A 275 -8.35 27.73 -22.22
CA ASP A 275 -9.35 28.56 -21.56
C ASP A 275 -8.75 29.28 -20.34
N TYR A 276 -7.94 28.60 -19.52
CA TYR A 276 -7.30 29.17 -18.32
C TYR A 276 -6.32 30.31 -18.64
N PHE A 277 -5.50 30.15 -19.68
CA PHE A 277 -4.55 31.17 -20.10
C PHE A 277 -5.16 32.25 -21.00
N SER A 278 -6.37 32.03 -21.53
CA SER A 278 -7.11 33.03 -22.32
C SER A 278 -8.02 33.92 -21.47
N SER A 279 -8.36 33.51 -20.24
CA SER A 279 -9.38 34.17 -19.40
C SER A 279 -8.87 35.32 -18.51
N GLN A 280 -7.60 35.71 -18.62
CA GLN A 280 -7.04 36.96 -18.05
C GLN A 280 -5.82 37.44 -18.84
#